data_AF-A0A729RSE6-F1
#
_entry.id   AF-A0A729RSE6-F1
#
_cell.length_a   1.000
_cell.length_b   1.000
_cell.length_c   1.000
_cell.angle_alpha   90.00
_cell.angle_beta   90.00
_cell.angle_gamma   90.00
#
_symmetry.space_group_name_H-M   'P 1'
#
loop_
_entity.id
_entity.type
_entity.pdbx_description
1 polymer ?
#
loop_
_entity_poly.entity_id
_entity_poly.type
_entity_poly.pdbx_seq_one_letter_code
_entity_poly.pdbx_strand_id
1 'polypeptide(L)'
;LVHHSDRGLQYCSVLYQSVHERNGITCSMTDGYDCYQNALAERINGILKNEFLLSRPADLAQAREIVKESVAIYNHERPHLALKYKTPDDVHQAFYRQKTV
;
A
#
# COMPACT_ATOMS: atom_id res chain seq x y z
N LEU A 1 -5.29 -8.10 -13.00
CA LEU A 1 -4.66 -7.30 -11.92
C LEU A 1 -3.18 -7.63 -11.92
N VAL A 2 -2.31 -6.64 -11.72
CA VAL A 2 -0.86 -6.86 -11.56
C VAL A 2 -0.48 -6.53 -10.12
N HIS A 3 0.22 -7.45 -9.45
CA HIS A 3 0.77 -7.25 -8.11
C HIS A 3 2.26 -6.94 -8.22
N HIS A 4 2.65 -5.74 -7.82
CA HIS A 4 4.06 -5.35 -7.75
C HIS A 4 4.59 -5.64 -6.35
N SER A 5 5.73 -6.32 -6.26
CA SER A 5 6.44 -6.57 -4.99
C SER A 5 7.94 -6.51 -5.19
N ASP A 6 8.69 -6.36 -4.10
CA ASP A 6 10.12 -6.63 -4.13
C ASP A 6 10.42 -8.14 -4.18
N ARG A 7 11.71 -8.50 -4.19
CA ARG A 7 12.19 -9.90 -4.13
C ARG A 7 12.43 -10.41 -2.71
N GLY A 8 11.76 -9.85 -1.71
CA GLY A 8 11.82 -10.34 -0.34
C GLY A 8 11.47 -11.83 -0.27
N LEU A 9 12.10 -12.56 0.65
CA LEU A 9 11.95 -14.02 0.79
C LEU A 9 10.48 -14.45 0.89
N GLN A 10 9.65 -13.66 1.57
CA GLN A 10 8.22 -13.90 1.72
C GLN A 10 7.47 -13.86 0.39
N TYR A 11 7.78 -12.91 -0.50
CA TYR A 11 7.12 -12.74 -1.78
C TYR A 11 7.62 -13.74 -2.83
N CYS A 12 8.88 -14.18 -2.72
CA CYS A 12 9.44 -15.26 -3.52
C CYS A 12 8.93 -16.66 -3.12
N SER A 13 8.23 -16.79 -1.99
CA SER A 13 7.79 -18.09 -1.49
C SER A 13 6.72 -18.72 -2.40
N VAL A 14 6.77 -20.05 -2.54
CA VAL A 14 5.79 -20.83 -3.31
C VAL A 14 4.37 -20.59 -2.78
N LEU A 15 4.22 -20.51 -1.45
CA LEU A 15 2.92 -20.25 -0.83
C LEU A 15 2.35 -18.91 -1.28
N TYR A 16 3.15 -17.84 -1.28
CA TYR A 16 2.71 -16.52 -1.71
C TYR A 16 2.37 -16.48 -3.20
N GLN A 17 3.20 -17.07 -4.06
CA GLN A 17 2.97 -17.10 -5.51
C GLN A 17 1.72 -17.94 -5.87
N SER A 18 1.45 -19.04 -5.14
CA SER A 18 0.24 -19.84 -5.35
C SER A 18 -1.07 -19.07 -5.10
N VAL A 19 -1.04 -18.03 -4.26
CA VAL A 19 -2.21 -17.15 -4.06
C VAL A 19 -2.48 -16.32 -5.31
N HIS A 20 -1.43 -15.84 -5.97
CA HIS A 20 -1.54 -15.03 -7.18
C HIS A 20 -2.09 -15.85 -8.34
N GLU A 21 -1.53 -17.05 -8.54
CA GLU A 21 -1.98 -17.99 -9.58
C GLU A 21 -3.46 -18.35 -9.42
N ARG A 22 -3.89 -18.71 -8.19
CA ARG A 22 -5.29 -19.07 -7.91
C ARG A 22 -6.28 -17.93 -8.17
N ASN A 23 -5.83 -16.67 -8.10
CA ASN A 23 -6.68 -15.51 -8.31
C ASN A 23 -6.47 -14.86 -9.70
N GLY A 24 -5.67 -15.47 -10.59
CA GLY A 24 -5.37 -14.90 -11.91
C GLY A 24 -4.64 -13.55 -11.84
N ILE A 25 -3.82 -13.34 -10.82
CA ILE A 25 -3.06 -12.10 -10.60
C ILE A 25 -1.65 -12.29 -11.15
N THR A 26 -1.22 -11.39 -12.03
CA THR A 26 0.16 -11.41 -12.54
C THR A 26 1.08 -10.77 -11.50
N CYS A 27 2.07 -11.52 -11.01
CA CYS A 27 3.08 -11.00 -10.10
C CYS A 27 4.23 -10.36 -10.89
N SER A 28 4.56 -9.10 -10.60
CA SER A 28 5.65 -8.34 -11.21
C SER A 28 6.65 -7.96 -10.12
N MET A 29 7.63 -8.83 -9.89
CA MET A 29 8.67 -8.59 -8.91
C MET A 29 9.76 -7.67 -9.45
N THR A 30 10.32 -6.81 -8.61
CA THR A 30 11.44 -5.96 -9.00
C THR A 30 12.66 -6.79 -9.40
N ASP A 31 13.51 -6.23 -10.26
CA ASP A 31 14.87 -6.76 -10.41
C ASP A 31 15.65 -6.33 -9.16
N GLY A 32 16.42 -7.25 -8.57
CA GLY A 32 17.00 -7.12 -7.22
C GLY A 32 17.97 -5.94 -6.99
N TYR A 33 18.10 -5.03 -7.96
CA TYR A 33 19.05 -3.92 -7.98
C TYR A 33 18.42 -2.55 -8.26
N ASP A 34 17.10 -2.45 -8.52
CA ASP A 34 16.45 -1.15 -8.77
C ASP A 34 15.59 -0.70 -7.58
N CYS A 35 16.19 0.10 -6.70
CA CYS A 35 15.51 0.69 -5.54
C CYS A 35 14.41 1.68 -5.93
N TYR A 36 14.42 2.22 -7.16
CA TYR A 36 13.37 3.15 -7.61
C TYR A 36 12.03 2.45 -7.81
N GLN A 37 12.03 1.15 -8.11
CA GLN A 37 10.81 0.37 -8.29
C GLN A 37 10.02 0.20 -6.98
N ASN A 38 10.69 0.27 -5.82
CA ASN A 38 10.05 0.18 -4.51
C ASN A 38 9.80 1.56 -3.86
N ALA A 39 10.26 2.65 -4.48
CA ALA A 39 10.25 3.98 -3.87
C ALA A 39 8.84 4.47 -3.45
N LEU A 40 7.81 4.11 -4.22
CA LEU A 40 6.44 4.46 -3.88
C LEU A 40 5.96 3.74 -2.61
N ALA A 41 6.19 2.43 -2.51
CA ALA A 41 5.78 1.64 -1.35
C ALA A 41 6.56 2.08 -0.09
N GLU A 42 7.87 2.31 -0.20
CA GLU A 42 8.68 2.82 0.91
C GLU A 42 8.25 4.21 1.37
N ARG A 43 7.87 5.09 0.43
CA ARG A 43 7.33 6.41 0.80
C ARG A 43 6.06 6.29 1.63
N ILE A 44 5.13 5.42 1.24
CA ILE A 44 3.89 5.20 2.01
C ILE A 44 4.21 4.59 3.38
N ASN A 45 5.05 3.55 3.41
CA ASN A 45 5.47 2.92 4.67
C ASN A 45 6.17 3.91 5.61
N GLY A 46 7.02 4.78 5.07
CA GLY A 46 7.69 5.84 5.80
C GLY A 46 6.71 6.84 6.40
N ILE A 47 5.70 7.26 5.64
CA ILE A 47 4.63 8.14 6.13
C ILE A 47 3.88 7.47 7.29
N LEU A 48 3.43 6.21 7.12
CA LEU A 48 2.69 5.50 8.16
C LEU A 48 3.50 5.36 9.45
N LYS A 49 4.79 5.03 9.34
CA LYS A 49 5.67 4.85 10.49
C LYS A 49 6.03 6.17 11.16
N ASN A 50 6.37 7.20 10.40
CA ASN A 50 6.91 8.45 10.96
C ASN A 50 5.82 9.42 11.41
N GLU A 51 4.65 9.41 10.76
CA GLU A 51 3.59 10.38 11.05
C GLU A 51 2.48 9.81 11.93
N PHE A 52 2.22 8.49 11.87
CA PHE A 52 1.10 7.88 12.59
C PHE A 52 1.53 6.93 13.71
N LEU A 53 2.64 6.20 13.55
CA LEU A 53 3.20 5.34 14.60
C LEU A 53 4.12 6.13 15.55
N LEU A 54 3.61 7.25 16.09
CA LEU A 54 4.37 8.16 16.95
C LEU A 54 4.77 7.56 18.30
N SER A 55 4.04 6.55 18.76
CA SER A 55 4.34 5.78 19.96
C SER A 55 4.40 4.30 19.65
N ARG A 56 5.28 3.60 20.37
CA ARG A 56 5.41 2.16 20.23
C ARG A 56 4.16 1.49 20.81
N PRO A 57 3.46 0.63 20.05
CA PRO A 57 2.34 -0.12 20.58
C PRO A 57 2.79 -1.10 21.67
N ALA A 58 1.97 -1.28 22.69
CA ALA A 58 2.19 -2.19 23.80
C ALA A 58 2.11 -3.66 23.35
N ASP A 59 1.21 -3.96 22.41
CA ASP A 59 1.02 -5.30 21.86
C ASP A 59 0.62 -5.27 20.38
N LEU A 60 0.47 -6.47 19.80
CA LEU A 60 0.10 -6.62 18.39
C LEU A 60 -1.36 -6.23 18.10
N ALA A 61 -2.26 -6.28 19.09
CA ALA A 61 -3.64 -5.86 18.91
C ALA A 61 -3.74 -4.34 18.78
N GLN A 62 -3.04 -3.61 19.66
CA GLN A 62 -2.91 -2.16 19.56
C GLN A 62 -2.19 -1.74 18.27
N ALA A 63 -1.12 -2.45 17.88
CA ALA A 63 -0.43 -2.18 16.62
C ALA A 63 -1.38 -2.30 15.41
N ARG A 64 -2.25 -3.32 15.40
CA ARG A 64 -3.26 -3.50 14.36
C ARG A 64 -4.27 -2.36 14.30
N GLU A 65 -4.75 -1.89 15.44
CA GLU A 65 -5.71 -0.78 15.46
C GLU A 65 -5.05 0.52 14.99
N ILE A 66 -3.84 0.84 15.47
CA ILE A 66 -3.09 2.01 15.01
C ILE A 66 -2.88 1.97 13.49
N VAL A 67 -2.45 0.83 12.93
CA VAL A 67 -2.24 0.69 11.48
C VAL A 67 -3.55 0.90 10.72
N LYS A 68 -4.65 0.31 11.20
CA LYS A 68 -5.99 0.45 10.59
C LYS A 68 -6.44 1.92 10.58
N GLU A 69 -6.32 2.62 11.71
CA GLU A 69 -6.64 4.05 11.81
C GLU A 69 -5.75 4.89 10.90
N SER A 70 -4.44 4.61 10.88
CA SER A 70 -3.46 5.32 10.03
C SER A 70 -3.82 5.23 8.55
N VAL A 71 -4.18 4.03 8.08
CA VAL A 71 -4.59 3.80 6.69
C VAL A 71 -5.91 4.52 6.38
N ALA A 72 -6.87 4.51 7.31
CA ALA A 72 -8.13 5.22 7.14
C ALA A 72 -7.93 6.74 7.02
N ILE A 73 -7.16 7.33 7.93
CA ILE A 73 -6.86 8.77 7.91
C ILE A 73 -6.11 9.14 6.62
N TYR A 74 -5.12 8.34 6.22
CA TYR A 74 -4.37 8.58 4.98
C TYR A 74 -5.29 8.59 3.75
N ASN A 75 -6.22 7.63 3.65
CA ASN A 75 -7.06 7.48 2.46
C ASN A 75 -8.26 8.43 2.42
N HIS A 76 -8.85 8.76 3.57
CA HIS A 76 -10.14 9.46 3.64
C HIS A 76 -10.07 10.87 4.23
N GLU A 77 -8.99 11.23 4.93
CA GLU A 77 -8.93 12.52 5.64
C GLU A 77 -7.74 13.38 5.18
N ARG A 78 -6.66 12.78 4.66
CA ARG A 78 -5.46 13.52 4.25
C ARG A 78 -5.60 14.10 2.83
N PRO A 79 -5.74 15.42 2.65
CA PRO A 79 -5.66 16.03 1.33
C PRO A 79 -4.21 16.04 0.84
N HIS A 80 -4.00 15.77 -0.44
CA HIS A 80 -2.68 15.84 -1.06
C HIS A 80 -2.60 16.99 -2.07
N LEU A 81 -1.54 17.80 -1.99
CA LEU A 81 -1.30 18.88 -2.93
C LEU A 81 -1.25 18.37 -4.39
N ALA A 82 -0.56 17.24 -4.61
CA ALA A 82 -0.48 16.58 -5.92
C ALA A 82 -1.84 16.13 -6.47
N LEU A 83 -2.84 15.96 -5.59
CA LEU A 83 -4.21 15.58 -5.93
C LEU A 83 -5.16 16.78 -5.93
N LYS A 84 -4.65 18.02 -6.05
CA LYS A 84 -5.43 19.26 -5.98
C LYS A 84 -6.23 19.37 -4.68
N TYR A 85 -5.59 19.01 -3.56
CA TYR A 85 -6.18 19.00 -2.22
C TYR A 85 -7.34 18.01 -2.02
N LYS A 86 -7.42 16.96 -2.86
CA LYS A 86 -8.33 15.83 -2.66
C LYS A 86 -7.65 14.71 -1.87
N THR A 87 -8.46 13.85 -1.27
CA THR A 87 -7.99 12.63 -0.60
C THR A 87 -7.67 11.54 -1.64
N PRO A 88 -6.84 10.54 -1.29
CA PRO A 88 -6.59 9.40 -2.17
C PRO A 88 -7.88 8.69 -2.58
N ASP A 89 -8.82 8.47 -1.65
CA ASP A 89 -10.08 7.80 -1.95
C ASP A 89 -10.97 8.64 -2.88
N ASP A 90 -11.06 9.96 -2.71
CA ASP A 90 -11.83 10.82 -3.62
C ASP A 90 -11.42 10.63 -5.08
N VAL A 91 -10.10 10.59 -5.33
CA VAL A 91 -9.53 10.41 -6.66
C VAL A 91 -9.74 8.99 -7.15
N HIS A 92 -9.56 8.00 -6.28
CA HIS A 92 -9.80 6.59 -6.59
C HIS A 92 -11.26 6.34 -7.00
N GLN A 93 -12.23 6.80 -6.20
CA GLN A 93 -13.67 6.66 -6.52
C GLN A 93 -14.06 7.43 -7.78
N ALA A 94 -13.46 8.60 -8.03
CA ALA A 94 -13.71 9.35 -9.26
C ALA A 94 -13.23 8.60 -10.52
N PHE A 95 -12.12 7.86 -10.43
CA PHE A 95 -11.61 7.04 -11.52
C PHE A 95 -12.55 5.88 -11.89
N TYR A 96 -13.08 5.16 -10.89
CA TYR A 96 -14.03 4.06 -11.16
C TYR A 96 -15.38 4.53 -11.68
N ARG A 97 -15.87 5.68 -11.18
CA ARG A 97 -17.08 6.30 -11.71
C ARG A 97 -16.95 6.64 -13.21
N GLN A 98 -15.79 7.11 -13.65
CA GLN A 98 -15.53 7.40 -15.07
C GLN A 98 -15.41 6.15 -15.95
N LYS A 99 -15.01 5.00 -15.39
CA LYS A 99 -14.92 3.73 -16.14
C LYS A 99 -16.25 2.99 -16.29
N THR A 100 -17.26 3.37 -15.52
CA THR A 100 -18.58 2.71 -15.50
C THR A 100 -19.59 3.43 -16.42
N VAL A 101 -19.21 4.59 -16.96
CA VAL A 101 -19.94 5.34 -17.99
C VAL A 101 -19.32 5.04 -19.35
#